data_AF-A7T0Q2-F1
#
_entry.id   AF-A7T0Q2-F1
#
_cell.length_a   1.000
_cell.length_b   1.000
_cell.length_c   1.000
_cell.angle_alpha   90.00
_cell.angle_beta   90.00
_cell.angle_gamma   90.00
#
_symmetry.space_group_name_H-M   'P 1'
#
loop_
_entity.id
_entity.type
_entity.pdbx_description
1 polymer ?
#
loop_
_entity_poly.entity_id
_entity_poly.type
_entity_poly.pdbx_seq_one_letter_code
_entity_poly.pdbx_strand_id
1 'polypeptide(L)'
;DVKMPDAYERLILDVMTGSQGNFVRSDELAEAWRIFTPLLHQIEREKIKPKLYEFGSRGPAEADELVKTHGFIYSDSYKWERTRTVSSSM
;
A
#
# COMPACT_ATOMS: atom_id res chain seq x y z
N ASP A 1 -6.94 -27.47 -6.92
CA ASP A 1 -6.31 -26.18 -7.24
C ASP A 1 -7.36 -25.10 -7.11
N VAL A 2 -7.17 -24.13 -6.22
CA VAL A 2 -8.09 -22.98 -6.07
C VAL A 2 -7.43 -21.81 -6.80
N LYS A 3 -7.93 -21.48 -7.99
CA LYS A 3 -7.47 -20.30 -8.74
C LYS A 3 -7.94 -19.05 -8.00
N MET A 4 -7.01 -18.24 -7.50
CA MET A 4 -7.36 -16.90 -7.02
C MET A 4 -7.69 -16.03 -8.25
N PRO A 5 -8.89 -15.42 -8.31
CA PRO A 5 -9.27 -14.58 -9.44
C PRO A 5 -8.44 -13.30 -9.47
N ASP A 6 -8.19 -12.79 -10.67
CA ASP A 6 -7.55 -11.48 -10.84
C ASP A 6 -8.46 -10.37 -10.28
N ALA A 7 -7.85 -9.25 -9.86
CA ALA A 7 -8.58 -8.11 -9.34
C ALA A 7 -9.67 -7.64 -10.32
N TYR A 8 -9.38 -7.59 -11.63
CA TYR A 8 -10.36 -7.18 -12.63
C TYR A 8 -11.41 -8.24 -12.93
N GLU A 9 -11.03 -9.53 -12.95
CA GLU A 9 -12.00 -10.64 -13.06
C GLU A 9 -13.06 -10.52 -11.95
N ARG A 10 -12.62 -10.21 -10.73
CA ARG A 10 -13.51 -10.03 -9.59
C ARG A 10 -14.38 -8.78 -9.68
N LEU A 11 -13.79 -7.63 -9.99
CA LEU A 11 -14.53 -6.37 -10.07
C LEU A 11 -15.61 -6.40 -11.15
N ILE A 12 -15.33 -7.00 -12.31
CA ILE A 12 -16.32 -7.13 -13.39
C ILE A 12 -17.47 -8.03 -12.94
N LEU A 13 -17.17 -9.15 -12.27
CA LEU A 13 -18.20 -10.03 -11.71
C LEU A 13 -19.07 -9.30 -10.66
N ASP A 14 -18.46 -8.46 -9.83
CA ASP A 14 -19.16 -7.68 -8.82
C ASP A 14 -20.12 -6.65 -9.48
N VAL A 15 -19.74 -6.02 -10.62
CA VAL A 15 -20.67 -5.18 -11.41
C VAL A 15 -21.84 -6.00 -11.94
N MET A 16 -21.57 -7.17 -12.52
CA MET A 16 -22.61 -8.03 -13.10
C MET A 16 -23.60 -8.56 -12.06
N THR A 17 -23.13 -8.78 -10.82
CA THR A 17 -23.94 -9.28 -9.70
C THR A 17 -24.59 -8.17 -8.87
N GLY A 18 -24.35 -6.90 -9.22
CA GLY A 18 -24.89 -5.74 -8.49
C GLY A 18 -24.23 -5.49 -7.13
N SER A 19 -23.08 -6.11 -6.86
CA SER A 19 -22.32 -5.91 -5.64
C SER A 19 -21.43 -4.68 -5.76
N GLN A 20 -21.74 -3.64 -4.99
CA GLN A 20 -21.00 -2.37 -5.01
C GLN A 20 -19.95 -2.25 -3.89
N GLY A 21 -19.76 -3.28 -3.06
CA GLY A 21 -18.89 -3.20 -1.87
C GLY A 21 -17.40 -2.95 -2.15
N ASN A 22 -16.93 -3.26 -3.37
CA ASN A 22 -15.54 -3.05 -3.79
C ASN A 22 -15.34 -1.77 -4.61
N PHE A 23 -16.36 -0.92 -4.71
CA PHE A 23 -16.31 0.34 -5.45
C PHE A 23 -16.27 1.52 -4.50
N VAL A 24 -15.46 2.52 -4.85
CA VAL A 24 -15.35 3.76 -4.07
C VAL A 24 -16.65 4.54 -4.18
N ARG A 25 -17.21 4.92 -3.04
CA ARG A 25 -18.41 5.75 -2.98
C ARG A 25 -18.08 7.24 -3.12
N SER A 26 -19.07 8.04 -3.53
CA SER A 26 -18.88 9.50 -3.73
C SER A 26 -18.48 10.24 -2.44
N ASP A 27 -19.00 9.84 -1.29
CA ASP A 27 -18.66 10.40 0.02
C ASP A 27 -17.23 10.02 0.45
N GLU A 28 -16.84 8.76 0.26
CA GLU A 28 -15.47 8.30 0.52
C GLU A 28 -14.44 9.04 -0.34
N LEU A 29 -14.76 9.23 -1.63
CA LEU A 29 -13.92 9.98 -2.55
C LEU A 29 -13.78 11.45 -2.13
N ALA A 30 -14.88 12.09 -1.73
CA ALA A 30 -14.87 13.47 -1.27
C ALA A 30 -13.99 13.65 -0.02
N GLU A 31 -14.06 12.73 0.95
CA GLU A 31 -13.24 12.77 2.16
C GLU A 31 -11.76 12.51 1.88
N ALA A 32 -11.43 11.57 1.00
CA ALA A 32 -10.06 11.34 0.57
C ALA A 32 -9.45 12.61 -0.04
N TRP A 33 -10.17 13.27 -0.95
CA TRP A 33 -9.72 14.54 -1.51
C TRP A 33 -9.65 15.65 -0.46
N ARG A 34 -10.60 15.74 0.47
CA ARG A 34 -10.57 16.75 1.55
C ARG A 34 -9.30 16.65 2.39
N ILE A 35 -8.83 15.43 2.68
CA ILE A 35 -7.62 15.18 3.47
C ILE A 35 -6.35 15.57 2.70
N PHE A 36 -6.21 15.16 1.44
CA PHE A 36 -4.95 15.33 0.70
C PHE A 36 -4.83 16.65 -0.07
N THR A 37 -5.93 17.28 -0.47
CA THR A 37 -5.92 18.51 -1.29
C THR A 37 -5.09 19.65 -0.70
N PRO A 38 -5.17 19.98 0.61
CA PRO A 38 -4.38 21.08 1.17
C PRO A 38 -2.87 20.84 1.04
N LEU A 39 -2.42 19.60 1.27
CA LEU A 39 -1.03 19.19 1.13
C LEU A 39 -0.57 19.23 -0.33
N LEU A 40 -1.40 18.73 -1.26
CA LEU A 40 -1.10 18.76 -2.70
C LEU A 40 -0.96 20.20 -3.20
N HIS A 41 -1.89 21.09 -2.83
CA HIS A 41 -1.79 22.51 -3.17
C HIS A 41 -0.55 23.17 -2.56
N GLN A 42 -0.12 22.78 -1.36
CA GLN A 42 1.11 23.28 -0.77
C GLN A 42 2.34 22.85 -1.58
N ILE A 43 2.42 21.57 -1.95
CA ILE A 43 3.51 21.03 -2.77
C ILE A 43 3.63 21.78 -4.09
N GLU A 44 2.50 22.05 -4.75
CA GLU A 44 2.46 22.80 -6.02
C GLU A 44 2.89 24.27 -5.86
N ARG A 45 2.41 24.96 -4.82
CA ARG A 45 2.75 26.38 -4.57
C ARG A 45 4.23 26.55 -4.20
N GLU A 46 4.72 25.73 -3.28
CA GLU A 46 6.06 25.85 -2.72
C GLU A 46 7.12 25.15 -3.57
N LYS A 47 6.71 24.34 -4.55
CA LYS A 47 7.59 23.55 -5.43
C LYS A 47 8.61 22.75 -4.61
N ILE A 48 8.13 22.10 -3.56
CA ILE A 48 8.94 21.34 -2.62
C ILE A 48 9.74 20.28 -3.39
N LYS A 49 11.07 20.29 -3.26
CA LYS A 49 11.93 19.30 -3.91
C LYS A 49 11.88 17.98 -3.12
N PRO A 50 11.59 16.84 -3.78
CA PRO A 50 11.61 15.55 -3.10
C PRO A 50 13.02 15.18 -2.63
N LYS A 51 13.09 14.40 -1.56
CA LYS A 51 14.34 13.81 -1.08
C LYS A 51 14.80 12.74 -2.05
N LEU A 52 16.08 12.79 -2.42
CA LEU A 52 16.69 11.80 -3.31
C LEU A 52 16.99 10.52 -2.52
N TYR A 53 16.88 9.39 -3.19
CA TYR A 53 17.23 8.07 -2.66
C TYR A 53 17.79 7.21 -3.78
N GLU A 54 18.64 6.24 -3.42
CA GLU A 54 19.25 5.33 -4.40
C GLU A 54 18.22 4.36 -4.99
N PHE A 55 18.37 4.03 -6.28
CA PHE A 55 17.52 3.06 -6.94
C PHE A 55 17.67 1.67 -6.30
N GLY A 56 16.55 1.03 -5.96
CA GLY A 56 16.52 -0.26 -5.26
C GLY A 56 16.59 -0.15 -3.73
N SER A 57 16.77 1.06 -3.18
CA SER A 57 16.65 1.30 -1.75
C SER A 57 15.17 1.31 -1.30
N ARG A 58 14.94 1.34 0.02
CA ARG A 58 13.60 1.43 0.62
C ARG A 58 13.02 2.86 0.61
N GLY A 59 13.74 3.83 0.04
CA GLY A 59 13.40 5.25 0.08
C GLY A 59 14.40 6.08 0.89
N PRO A 60 14.07 7.35 1.19
CA PRO A 60 14.92 8.26 1.95
C PRO A 60 14.97 7.90 3.45
N ALA A 61 16.11 8.14 4.10
CA ALA A 61 16.29 7.84 5.53
C ALA A 61 15.32 8.63 6.43
N GLU A 62 14.91 9.82 5.99
CA GLU A 62 13.95 10.66 6.71
C GLU A 62 12.55 10.00 6.81
N ALA A 63 12.20 9.06 5.92
CA ALA A 63 10.95 8.32 6.03
C ALA A 63 10.95 7.38 7.25
N ASP A 64 12.09 6.72 7.52
CA ASP A 64 12.24 5.86 8.71
C ASP A 64 12.23 6.70 10.01
N GLU A 65 12.81 7.90 9.98
CA GLU A 65 12.76 8.84 11.12
C GLU A 65 11.33 9.33 11.40
N LEU A 66 10.59 9.67 10.34
CA LEU A 66 9.18 10.08 10.46
C LEU A 66 8.36 8.96 11.13
N VAL A 67 8.52 7.73 10.69
CA VAL A 67 7.74 6.60 11.22
C VAL A 67 8.14 6.28 12.67
N LYS A 68 9.43 6.38 13.03
CA LYS A 68 9.92 6.25 14.42
C LYS A 68 9.33 7.31 15.35
N THR A 69 9.30 8.57 14.92
CA THR A 69 8.74 9.67 15.74
C THR A 69 7.23 9.52 15.97
N HIS A 70 6.52 8.80 15.10
CA HIS A 70 5.10 8.48 15.23
C HIS A 70 4.83 7.14 15.97
N GLY A 71 5.84 6.59 16.64
CA GLY A 71 5.68 5.46 17.56
C GLY A 71 5.83 4.07 16.94
N PHE A 72 6.24 3.97 15.67
CA PHE A 72 6.57 2.68 15.08
C PHE A 72 7.96 2.22 15.53
N ILE A 73 8.02 1.00 16.08
CA ILE A 73 9.26 0.37 16.53
C ILE A 73 9.60 -0.76 15.57
N TYR A 74 10.69 -0.59 14.82
CA TYR A 74 11.21 -1.65 13.97
C TYR A 74 11.95 -2.70 14.81
N SER A 75 11.59 -3.99 14.67
CA SER A 75 12.24 -5.09 15.37
C SER A 75 13.08 -5.96 14.41
N ASP A 76 14.40 -5.93 14.58
CA ASP A 76 15.36 -6.76 13.83
C ASP A 76 15.37 -8.23 14.26
N SER A 77 14.60 -8.59 15.29
CA SER A 77 14.59 -9.94 15.86
C SER A 77 13.79 -10.96 15.05
N TYR A 78 12.95 -10.50 14.12
CA TYR A 78 12.12 -11.39 13.31
C TYR A 78 12.97 -12.11 12.25
N LYS A 79 13.01 -13.45 12.35
CA LYS A 79 13.63 -14.32 11.34
C LYS A 79 12.56 -15.24 10.78
N TRP A 80 12.31 -15.13 9.49
CA TRP A 80 11.40 -16.01 8.77
C TRP A 80 12.17 -17.06 7.98
N GLU A 81 11.97 -18.32 8.32
CA GLU A 81 12.54 -19.47 7.59
C GLU A 81 11.46 -20.10 6.72
N ARG A 82 11.73 -20.31 5.43
CA ARG A 82 10.85 -21.11 4.58
C ARG A 82 10.95 -22.56 4.98
N THR A 83 9.89 -23.11 5.56
CA THR A 83 9.77 -24.56 5.74
C THR A 83 9.87 -25.22 4.37
N ARG A 84 10.98 -25.92 4.09
CA ARG A 84 11.08 -26.78 2.91
C ARG A 84 10.05 -27.88 3.08
N THR A 85 9.03 -27.89 2.24
CA THR A 85 8.13 -29.04 2.11
C THR A 85 9.00 -30.22 1.71
N VAL A 86 9.25 -31.14 2.64
CA VAL A 86 9.91 -32.41 2.33
C VAL A 86 8.90 -33.18 1.49
N SER A 87 9.15 -33.26 0.18
CA SER A 87 8.44 -34.21 -0.68
C SER A 87 8.77 -35.60 -0.15
N SER A 88 7.84 -36.20 0.59
CA SER A 88 7.88 -37.61 0.96
C SER A 88 7.69 -38.41 -0.33
N SER A 89 8.79 -38.66 -1.03
CA SER A 89 8.87 -39.68 -2.07
C SER A 89 9.31 -40.98 -1.41
N MET A 90 8.33 -41.86 -1.14
CA MET A 90 8.34 -43.33 -1.21
C MET A 90 7.23 -43.93 -0.35
#